data_AF-A0A0F9LRW5-F1
#
_entry.id   AF-A0A0F9LRW5-F1
#
_cell.length_a   1.000
_cell.length_b   1.000
_cell.length_c   1.000
_cell.angle_alpha   90.00
_cell.angle_beta   90.00
_cell.angle_gamma   90.00
#
_symmetry.space_group_name_H-M   'P 1'
#
loop_
_entity.id
_entity.type
_entity.pdbx_description
1 polymer ?
#
loop_
_entity_poly.entity_id
_entity_poly.type
_entity_poly.pdbx_seq_one_letter_code
_entity_poly.pdbx_strand_id
1 'polypeptide(L)' 'MGKNKDEDIIKCSTCEKEMHEDDVIHVRGKPYCDNCYKEAEEFIVFEEDYDDNDDDDDDDDDDNDDDDD' A
#
# COMPACT_ATOMS: atom_id res chain seq x y z
N MET A 1 25.38 17.80 29.41
CA MET A 1 24.71 18.13 28.14
C MET A 1 23.38 17.40 28.12
N GLY A 2 22.27 18.12 28.29
CA GLY A 2 20.93 17.55 28.14
C GLY A 2 20.75 17.14 26.69
N LYS A 3 20.39 15.88 26.46
CA LYS A 3 20.15 15.31 25.13
C LYS A 3 19.16 16.24 24.41
N ASN A 4 19.52 16.63 23.20
CA ASN A 4 18.63 17.39 22.33
C ASN A 4 17.31 16.61 22.31
N LYS A 5 16.24 17.28 22.72
CA LYS A 5 14.90 16.82 22.41
C LYS A 5 14.80 17.03 20.91
N ASP A 6 15.34 16.09 20.14
CA ASP A 6 14.88 15.86 18.79
C ASP A 6 13.43 15.44 19.00
N GLU A 7 12.56 16.45 19.09
CA GLU A 7 11.12 16.31 19.04
C GLU A 7 10.89 15.39 17.85
N ASP A 8 10.27 14.23 18.02
CA ASP A 8 10.17 13.22 16.96
C ASP A 8 9.39 13.82 15.77
N ILE A 9 10.13 14.48 14.87
CA ILE A 9 9.58 15.15 13.70
C ILE A 9 9.42 14.09 12.63
N ILE A 10 8.16 13.77 12.35
CA ILE A 10 7.77 12.84 11.31
C ILE A 10 7.29 13.64 10.10
N LYS A 11 7.60 13.15 8.91
CA LYS A 11 7.20 13.77 7.65
C LYS A 11 5.98 13.08 7.08
N CYS A 12 5.02 13.87 6.62
CA CYS A 12 3.87 13.35 5.89
C CYS A 12 4.33 12.66 4.61
N SER A 13 3.83 11.45 4.36
CA SER A 13 4.20 10.65 3.19
C SER A 13 3.71 11.22 1.86
N THR A 14 2.73 12.13 1.88
CA THR A 14 2.15 12.75 0.69
C THR A 14 2.80 14.10 0.37
N CYS A 15 2.88 14.99 1.35
CA CYS A 15 3.30 16.39 1.14
C CYS A 15 4.63 16.74 1.81
N GLU A 16 5.31 15.76 2.42
CA GLU A 16 6.60 15.90 3.12
C GLU A 16 6.61 16.93 4.25
N LYS A 17 5.44 17.40 4.67
CA LYS A 17 5.27 18.34 5.77
C LYS A 17 5.81 17.71 7.05
N GLU A 18 6.63 18.47 7.76
CA GLU A 18 7.14 18.13 9.09
C GLU A 18 6.06 18.32 10.15
N MET A 19 5.91 17.31 11.00
CA MET A 19 4.84 17.19 12.01
C MET A 19 5.42 16.56 13.26
N HIS A 20 4.83 16.87 14.41
CA HIS A 20 5.17 16.15 15.64
C HIS A 20 4.46 14.79 15.65
N GLU A 21 5.08 13.79 16.28
CA GLU A 21 4.50 12.46 16.48
C GLU A 21 3.07 12.51 17.04
N ASP A 22 2.78 13.45 17.95
CA ASP A 22 1.43 13.65 18.53
C ASP A 22 0.36 14.05 17.49
N ASP A 23 0.77 14.69 16.39
CA ASP A 23 -0.09 15.18 15.31
C ASP A 23 -0.07 14.26 14.07
N VAL A 24 0.66 13.14 14.12
CA VAL A 24 0.82 12.23 12.98
C VAL A 24 -0.28 11.17 12.97
N ILE A 25 -0.97 11.08 11.85
CA ILE A 25 -1.97 10.04 11.62
C ILE A 25 -1.32 8.92 10.81
N HIS A 26 -1.27 7.72 11.37
CA HIS A 26 -0.70 6.55 10.70
C HIS A 26 -1.80 5.77 9.98
N VAL A 27 -1.71 5.70 8.66
CA VAL A 27 -2.65 4.91 7.85
C VAL A 27 -1.84 3.84 7.11
N ARG A 28 -2.17 2.56 7.33
CA ARG A 28 -1.40 1.39 6.83
C ARG A 28 0.13 1.48 7.10
N GLY A 29 0.51 2.03 8.25
CA GLY A 29 1.92 2.18 8.65
C GLY A 29 2.66 3.33 7.98
N LYS A 30 2.00 4.16 7.17
CA LYS A 30 2.56 5.38 6.60
C LYS A 30 2.06 6.61 7.38
N PRO A 31 2.94 7.57 7.73
CA PRO A 31 2.54 8.79 8.44
C PRO A 31 1.93 9.83 7.51
N TYR A 32 0.83 10.46 7.92
CA TYR A 32 0.10 11.50 7.19
C TYR A 32 -0.25 12.69 8.09
N CYS A 33 -0.41 13.86 7.47
CA CYS A 33 -0.93 15.06 8.13
C CYS A 33 -2.45 15.08 8.17
N ASP A 34 -3.04 15.91 9.05
CA ASP A 34 -4.50 16.11 9.16
C ASP A 34 -5.18 16.48 7.81
N ASN A 35 -4.45 17.06 6.87
CA ASN A 35 -5.02 17.36 5.55
C ASN A 35 -4.95 16.16 4.59
N CYS A 36 -3.83 15.44 4.58
CA CYS A 36 -3.59 14.36 3.62
C CYS A 36 -4.14 13.00 4.07
N TYR A 37 -4.43 12.81 5.37
CA TYR A 37 -4.99 11.52 5.83
C TYR A 37 -6.37 11.26 5.23
N LYS A 38 -7.22 12.30 5.06
CA LYS A 38 -8.57 12.13 4.52
C LYS A 38 -8.55 11.57 3.11
N GLU A 39 -7.66 12.11 2.27
CA GLU A 39 -7.46 11.60 0.91
C GLU A 39 -6.88 10.19 0.93
N ALA A 40 -5.94 9.91 1.84
CA ALA A 40 -5.37 8.57 1.99
C ALA A 40 -6.43 7.54 2.44
N GLU A 41 -7.29 7.85 3.41
CA GLU A 41 -8.36 6.96 3.84
C GLU A 41 -9.35 6.66 2.70
N GLU A 42 -9.68 7.67 1.89
CA GLU A 42 -10.60 7.50 0.76
C GLU A 42 -9.98 6.66 -0.38
N PHE A 43 -8.69 6.86 -0.67
CA PHE A 43 -7.97 6.09 -1.70
C PHE A 43 -7.75 4.63 -1.30
N ILE A 44 -7.61 4.35 0.00
CA ILE A 44 -7.38 3.00 0.53
C ILE A 44 -8.60 2.09 0.33
N VAL A 45 -9.81 2.65 0.23
CA VAL A 45 -11.02 1.87 -0.09
C VAL A 45 -10.93 1.23 -1.50
N PHE A 46 -10.07 1.74 -2.38
CA PHE A 46 -9.96 1.27 -3.77
C PHE A 46 -8.80 0.28 -4.03
N GLU A 47 -7.80 0.17 -3.15
CA GLU A 47 -6.62 -0.68 -3.37
C GLU A 47 -6.69 -2.07 -2.69
N GLU A 48 -7.85 -2.49 -2.16
CA GLU A 48 -8.01 -3.81 -1.51
C GLU A 48 -8.54 -4.94 -2.42
N ASP A 49 -8.66 -4.74 -3.74
CA ASP A 49 -9.34 -5.73 -4.60
C ASP A 49 -8.63 -6.05 -5.94
N TYR A 50 -7.29 -6.06 -5.97
CA TYR A 50 -6.56 -6.62 -7.11
C TYR A 50 -5.34 -7.45 -6.70
N ASP A 51 -5.52 -8.36 -5.74
CA ASP A 51 -4.86 -9.66 -5.82
C ASP A 51 -5.91 -10.64 -6.39
N ASP A 52 -6.38 -10.37 -7.62
CA ASP A 52 -7.10 -11.39 -8.41
C ASP A 52 -6.03 -12.37 -8.89
N ASN A 53 -5.81 -13.31 -7.98
CA ASN A 53 -5.05 -14.53 -8.09
C ASN A 53 -5.08 -15.10 -9.51
N ASP A 54 -4.01 -14.83 -10.27
CA ASP A 54 -3.24 -15.77 -11.08
C ASP A 54 -4.00 -17.07 -11.40
N ASP A 55 -5.01 -16.98 -12.27
CA ASP A 55 -5.60 -18.13 -12.94
C ASP A 55 -4.76 -18.37 -14.19
N ASP A 56 -3.54 -18.89 -13.97
CA ASP A 56 -2.77 -19.62 -14.97
C ASP A 56 -3.59 -20.87 -15.33
N ASP A 57 -4.65 -20.67 -16.12
CA ASP A 57 -5.34 -21.74 -16.85
C ASP A 57 -4.40 -22.12 -18.01
N ASP A 58 -3.37 -22.90 -17.64
CA ASP A 58 -2.51 -23.66 -18.54
C ASP A 58 -3.43 -24.67 -19.24
N ASP A 59 -4.11 -24.20 -20.29
CA ASP A 59 -4.88 -25.01 -21.23
C ASP A 59 -3.87 -25.87 -21.97
N ASP A 60 -3.51 -26.99 -21.32
CA ASP A 60 -2.63 -28.05 -21.79
C ASP A 60 -3.30 -28.66 -23.03
N ASP A 61 -2.97 -28.07 -24.18
CA ASP A 61 -3.28 -28.51 -25.54
C ASP A 61 -2.53 -29.83 -25.81
N ASP A 62 -2.94 -30.90 -25.13
CA ASP A 62 -2.47 -32.26 -25.42
C ASP A 62 -3.32 -32.81 -26.58
N ASP A 63 -2.89 -32.42 -27.76
CA ASP A 63 -3.24 -32.92 -29.09
C ASP A 63 -2.99 -34.44 -29.13
N ASN A 64 -3.94 -35.20 -28.58
CA ASN A 64 -3.92 -36.66 -28.66
C ASN A 64 -4.31 -37.10 -30.08
N ASP A 65 -3.26 -37.19 -30.91
CA ASP A 65 -3.20 -37.86 -32.20
C ASP A 65 -3.94 -39.22 -32.13
N ASP A 66 -5.17 -39.26 -32.63
CA ASP A 66 -5.99 -40.45 -32.76
C ASP A 66 -5.49 -41.24 -33.98
N ASP A 67 -4.60 -42.19 -33.69
CA ASP A 67 -4.09 -43.23 -34.59
C ASP A 67 -5.25 -44.21 -34.92
N ASP A 68 -5.93 -44.03 -36.06
CA ASP A 68 -6.90 -44.99 -36.60
C ASP A 68 -6.66 -45.34 -38.09
N ASP A 69 -6.25 -46.61 -38.27
CA ASP A 69 -6.34 -47.56 -39.41
C ASP A 69 -5.48 -47.40 -40.70
#